data_AF-A0A2V7QB64-F1
#
_entry.id   AF-A0A2V7QB64-F1
#
_cell.length_a   1.000
_cell.length_b   1.000
_cell.length_c   1.000
_cell.angle_alpha   90.00
_cell.angle_beta   90.00
_cell.angle_gamma   90.00
#
_symmetry.space_group_name_H-M   'P 1'
#
loop_
_entity.id
_entity.type
_entity.pdbx_description
1 polymer ?
#
loop_
_entity_poly.entity_id
_entity_poly.type
_entity_poly.pdbx_seq_one_letter_code
_entity_poly.pdbx_strand_id
1 'polypeptide(L)'
;MGRVVNAIAPLEPLAPSAVLAGTLLTVLSWGTYGAALWMLARGLIHDAPVPLPLSTAIGAFTLGYILGLLALFAPGGVGVRELVLVGLLAPFVGTGGAVAVSVASRVLLTLTEAAAALLTLPLRTRPQESVQ
;
A
#
# COMPACT_ATOMS: atom_id res chain seq x y z
N MET A 1 4.90 35.70 -7.66
CA MET A 1 5.27 35.58 -9.09
C MET A 1 6.11 34.32 -9.24
N GLY A 2 5.53 33.27 -9.83
CA GLY A 2 5.99 31.88 -9.70
C GLY A 2 7.39 31.64 -10.26
N ARG A 3 8.27 31.08 -9.42
CA ARG A 3 9.46 30.35 -9.89
C ARG A 3 8.96 29.15 -10.69
N VAL A 4 8.86 29.33 -11.99
CA VAL A 4 8.69 28.21 -12.92
C VAL A 4 10.00 27.43 -12.81
N VAL A 5 9.99 26.35 -12.04
CA VAL A 5 11.08 25.38 -12.02
C VAL A 5 11.28 24.96 -13.47
N ASN A 6 12.43 25.29 -14.02
CA ASN A 6 12.72 25.10 -15.43
C ASN A 6 12.79 23.59 -15.68
N ALA A 7 11.67 22.98 -16.11
CA ALA A 7 11.51 21.54 -16.31
C ALA A 7 12.42 20.95 -17.39
N ILE A 8 13.25 21.80 -18.02
CA ILE A 8 14.17 21.50 -19.12
C ILE A 8 15.63 21.46 -18.64
N ALA A 9 15.91 21.71 -17.35
CA ALA A 9 17.24 21.46 -16.80
C ALA A 9 17.56 19.96 -16.95
N PRO A 10 18.70 19.57 -17.55
CA PRO A 10 19.06 18.16 -17.69
C PRO A 10 19.07 17.53 -16.30
N LEU A 11 18.26 16.50 -16.10
CA LEU A 11 18.21 15.75 -14.84
C LEU A 11 19.62 15.22 -14.56
N GLU A 12 20.21 15.68 -13.46
CA GLU A 12 21.49 15.15 -13.00
C GLU A 12 21.35 13.63 -12.84
N PRO A 13 22.28 12.82 -13.40
CA PRO A 13 22.19 11.36 -13.29
C PRO A 13 22.11 10.94 -11.83
N LEU A 14 20.99 10.31 -11.45
CA LEU A 14 20.81 9.80 -10.10
C LEU A 14 21.92 8.80 -9.79
N ALA A 15 22.58 8.98 -8.63
CA ALA A 15 23.59 8.04 -8.18
C ALA A 15 22.99 6.62 -8.11
N PRO A 16 23.67 5.59 -8.63
CA PRO A 16 23.18 4.21 -8.58
C PRO A 16 22.83 3.74 -7.16
N SER A 17 23.54 4.25 -6.15
CA SER A 17 23.27 4.01 -4.73
C SER A 17 21.90 4.55 -4.29
N ALA A 18 21.47 5.71 -4.80
CA ALA A 18 20.17 6.27 -4.51
C ALA A 18 19.04 5.44 -5.12
N VAL A 19 19.23 4.93 -6.35
CA VAL A 19 18.28 4.02 -7.02
C VAL A 19 18.15 2.71 -6.25
N LEU A 20 19.28 2.12 -5.84
CA LEU A 20 19.29 0.90 -5.03
C LEU A 20 18.60 1.11 -3.68
N ALA A 21 18.93 2.19 -2.97
CA ALA A 21 18.32 2.52 -1.69
C ALA A 21 16.80 2.71 -1.82
N GLY A 22 16.34 3.45 -2.84
CA GLY A 22 14.91 3.63 -3.10
C GLY A 22 14.19 2.32 -3.43
N THR A 23 14.83 1.45 -4.22
CA THR A 23 14.29 0.13 -4.55
C THR A 23 14.16 -0.74 -3.30
N LEU A 24 15.18 -0.78 -2.46
CA LEU A 24 15.17 -1.55 -1.20
C LEU A 24 14.10 -1.03 -0.24
N LEU A 25 14.00 0.30 -0.06
CA LEU A 25 12.97 0.92 0.76
C LEU A 25 11.56 0.60 0.23
N THR A 26 11.39 0.57 -1.09
CA THR A 26 10.13 0.18 -1.72
C THR A 26 9.80 -1.27 -1.41
N VAL A 27 10.73 -2.20 -1.64
CA VAL A 27 10.54 -3.63 -1.32
C VAL A 27 10.19 -3.85 0.16
N LEU A 28 10.88 -3.17 1.07
CA LEU A 28 10.58 -3.21 2.51
C LEU A 28 9.18 -2.67 2.83
N SER A 29 8.75 -1.61 2.15
CA SER A 29 7.40 -1.05 2.31
C SER A 29 6.33 -2.04 1.86
N TRP A 30 6.50 -2.70 0.72
CA TRP A 30 5.60 -3.76 0.26
C TRP A 30 5.59 -4.97 1.21
N GLY A 31 6.75 -5.35 1.72
CA GLY A 31 6.87 -6.42 2.70
C GLY A 31 6.14 -6.11 4.00
N THR A 32 6.25 -4.88 4.51
CA THR A 32 5.54 -4.44 5.73
C THR A 32 4.03 -4.40 5.55
N TYR A 33 3.51 -3.97 4.39
CA TYR A 33 2.08 -4.08 4.12
C TYR A 33 1.59 -5.53 4.05
N GLY A 34 2.35 -6.42 3.42
CA GLY A 34 2.05 -7.85 3.39
C GLY A 34 2.08 -8.49 4.78
N ALA A 35 3.03 -8.10 5.63
CA ALA A 35 3.08 -8.53 7.02
C ALA A 35 1.87 -8.03 7.83
N ALA A 36 1.42 -6.80 7.59
CA ALA A 36 0.20 -6.28 8.21
C ALA A 36 -1.04 -7.09 7.80
N LEU A 37 -1.18 -7.45 6.52
CA LEU A 37 -2.24 -8.35 6.04
C LEU A 37 -2.16 -9.72 6.72
N TRP A 38 -0.95 -10.28 6.86
CA TRP A 38 -0.73 -11.57 7.52
C TRP A 38 -1.10 -11.55 9.01
N MET A 39 -0.76 -10.47 9.73
CA MET A 39 -1.17 -10.29 11.12
C MET A 39 -2.69 -10.11 11.24
N LEU A 40 -3.29 -9.32 10.34
CA LEU A 40 -4.73 -9.11 10.29
C LEU A 40 -5.49 -10.42 10.04
N ALA A 41 -5.05 -11.23 9.08
CA ALA A 41 -5.68 -12.51 8.78
C ALA A 41 -5.68 -13.46 9.98
N ARG A 42 -4.56 -13.53 10.71
CA ARG A 42 -4.43 -14.40 11.89
C ARG A 42 -5.17 -13.88 13.11
N GLY A 43 -5.34 -12.56 13.24
CA GLY A 43 -6.14 -11.96 14.31
C GLY A 43 -7.64 -12.06 14.04
N LEU A 44 -8.06 -12.06 12.78
CA LEU A 44 -9.48 -12.08 12.40
C LEU A 44 -10.02 -13.51 12.28
N ILE A 45 -9.22 -14.43 11.74
CA ILE A 45 -9.63 -15.81 11.45
C ILE A 45 -8.92 -16.75 12.42
N HIS A 46 -9.67 -17.21 13.43
CA HIS A 46 -9.15 -18.10 14.47
C HIS A 46 -9.15 -19.57 14.03
N ASP A 47 -10.14 -19.97 13.21
CA ASP A 47 -10.33 -21.35 12.74
C ASP A 47 -9.86 -21.52 11.28
N ALA A 48 -8.68 -20.98 10.94
CA ALA A 48 -8.17 -21.09 9.58
C ALA A 48 -7.88 -22.56 9.20
N PRO A 49 -8.40 -23.06 8.06
CA PRO A 49 -8.15 -24.43 7.62
C PRO A 49 -6.67 -24.81 7.49
N VAL A 50 -5.84 -23.85 7.03
CA VAL A 50 -4.40 -24.04 6.81
C VAL A 50 -3.66 -22.78 7.24
N PRO A 51 -2.48 -22.89 7.87
CA PRO A 51 -1.67 -21.72 8.19
C PRO A 51 -1.32 -20.90 6.95
N LEU A 52 -1.68 -19.62 6.94
CA LEU A 52 -1.29 -18.69 5.88
C LEU A 52 0.22 -18.36 5.99
N PRO A 53 1.06 -18.68 5.00
CA PRO A 53 2.47 -18.29 5.02
C PRO A 53 2.64 -16.78 4.85
N LEU A 54 3.65 -16.19 5.49
CA LEU A 54 3.95 -14.77 5.36
C LEU A 54 4.27 -14.37 3.91
N SER A 55 5.03 -15.18 3.19
CA SER A 55 5.35 -14.95 1.77
C SER A 55 4.10 -14.91 0.89
N THR A 56 3.14 -15.80 1.14
CA THR A 56 1.85 -15.81 0.44
C THR A 56 1.04 -14.57 0.74
N ALA A 57 1.01 -14.11 2.00
CA ALA A 57 0.32 -12.86 2.35
C ALA A 57 0.96 -11.64 1.70
N ILE A 58 2.30 -11.57 1.65
CA ILE A 58 3.03 -10.51 0.93
C ILE A 58 2.68 -10.55 -0.56
N GLY A 59 2.74 -11.72 -1.19
CA GLY A 59 2.39 -11.92 -2.60
C GLY A 59 0.94 -11.57 -2.91
N ALA A 60 0.00 -11.97 -2.05
CA ALA A 60 -1.42 -11.68 -2.22
C ALA A 60 -1.68 -10.17 -2.12
N PHE A 61 -1.08 -9.51 -1.13
CA PHE A 61 -1.17 -8.06 -0.99
C PHE A 61 -0.59 -7.32 -2.19
N THR A 62 0.64 -7.65 -2.59
CA THR A 62 1.33 -6.98 -3.70
C THR A 62 0.58 -7.15 -5.02
N LEU A 63 0.19 -8.38 -5.35
CA LEU A 63 -0.58 -8.67 -6.56
C LEU A 63 -1.95 -7.99 -6.54
N GLY A 64 -2.69 -8.08 -5.44
CA GLY A 64 -4.00 -7.45 -5.32
C GLY A 64 -3.93 -5.93 -5.47
N TYR A 65 -2.90 -5.30 -4.91
CA TYR A 65 -2.72 -3.86 -5.03
C TYR A 65 -2.31 -3.44 -6.44
N ILE A 66 -1.33 -4.12 -7.05
CA ILE A 66 -0.88 -3.83 -8.42
C ILE A 66 -2.02 -4.02 -9.41
N LEU A 67 -2.73 -5.14 -9.35
CA LEU A 67 -3.87 -5.42 -10.23
C LEU A 67 -5.03 -4.46 -9.98
N GLY A 68 -5.27 -4.07 -8.72
CA GLY A 68 -6.23 -3.01 -8.39
C GLY A 68 -5.85 -1.66 -9.02
N LEU A 69 -4.58 -1.26 -8.99
CA LEU A 69 -4.11 -0.04 -9.65
C LEU A 69 -4.20 -0.12 -11.18
N LEU A 70 -3.90 -1.29 -11.76
CA LEU A 70 -3.98 -1.52 -13.21
C LEU A 70 -5.41 -1.58 -13.73
N ALA A 71 -6.39 -1.80 -12.85
CA ALA A 71 -7.82 -1.77 -13.19
C ALA A 71 -8.30 -0.33 -13.40
N LEU A 72 -7.84 0.30 -14.49
CA LEU A 72 -8.13 1.72 -14.82
C LEU A 72 -9.63 2.03 -14.94
N PHE A 73 -10.45 1.01 -15.22
CA PHE A 73 -11.91 1.12 -15.30
C PHE A 73 -12.61 1.13 -13.93
N ALA A 74 -11.92 0.74 -12.86
CA ALA A 74 -12.42 0.72 -11.50
C ALA A 74 -11.70 1.81 -10.68
N PRO A 75 -12.33 2.95 -10.36
CA PRO A 75 -11.68 4.00 -9.58
C PRO A 75 -11.21 3.44 -8.23
N GLY A 76 -9.91 3.59 -7.95
CA GLY A 76 -9.28 3.04 -6.73
C GLY A 76 -9.14 1.52 -6.69
N GLY A 77 -9.30 0.82 -7.82
CA GLY A 77 -9.18 -0.64 -7.91
C GLY A 77 -10.30 -1.41 -7.21
N VAL A 78 -11.44 -0.75 -6.97
CA VAL A 78 -12.59 -1.32 -6.26
C VAL A 78 -13.12 -2.55 -7.00
N GLY A 79 -13.25 -3.65 -6.27
CA GLY A 79 -13.69 -4.95 -6.78
C GLY A 79 -12.53 -5.82 -7.25
N VAL A 80 -11.59 -5.29 -8.04
CA VAL A 80 -10.49 -6.10 -8.60
C VAL A 80 -9.52 -6.55 -7.51
N ARG A 81 -9.12 -5.63 -6.64
CA ARG A 81 -8.22 -5.95 -5.54
C ARG A 81 -8.84 -6.99 -4.61
N GLU A 82 -10.11 -6.82 -4.29
CA GLU A 82 -10.85 -7.73 -3.42
C GLU A 82 -10.98 -9.12 -4.04
N LEU A 83 -11.28 -9.22 -5.32
CA LEU A 83 -11.37 -10.50 -6.03
C LEU A 83 -10.02 -11.23 -6.03
N VAL A 84 -8.92 -10.51 -6.28
CA VAL A 84 -7.58 -11.08 -6.26
C VAL A 84 -7.21 -11.57 -4.85
N LEU A 85 -7.44 -10.75 -3.82
CA LEU A 85 -7.19 -11.15 -2.44
C LEU A 85 -8.04 -12.35 -2.02
N VAL A 86 -9.32 -12.34 -2.38
CA VAL A 86 -10.23 -13.46 -2.09
C VAL A 86 -9.74 -14.73 -2.78
N GLY A 87 -9.39 -14.66 -4.07
CA GLY A 87 -8.90 -15.81 -4.82
C GLY A 87 -7.61 -16.41 -4.26
N LEU A 88 -6.68 -15.56 -3.79
CA LEU A 88 -5.39 -16.00 -3.26
C LEU A 88 -5.46 -16.47 -1.80
N LEU A 89 -6.39 -15.91 -1.00
CA LEU A 89 -6.52 -16.23 0.42
C LEU A 89 -7.55 -17.32 0.72
N ALA A 90 -8.55 -17.53 -0.14
CA ALA A 90 -9.59 -18.54 0.07
C ALA A 90 -9.06 -19.95 0.38
N PRO A 91 -7.95 -20.44 -0.21
CA PRO A 91 -7.40 -21.75 0.14
C PRO A 91 -6.91 -21.85 1.61
N PHE A 92 -6.61 -20.73 2.26
CA PHE A 92 -6.04 -20.69 3.60
C PHE A 92 -7.06 -20.37 4.69
N VAL A 93 -7.97 -19.44 4.42
CA VAL A 93 -8.93 -18.90 5.39
C VAL A 93 -10.39 -19.13 5.01
N GLY A 94 -10.65 -19.89 3.94
CA GLY A 94 -11.97 -20.05 3.34
C GLY A 94 -12.46 -18.79 2.62
N THR A 95 -13.45 -18.92 1.74
CA THR A 95 -13.95 -17.77 0.95
C THR A 95 -14.54 -16.67 1.83
N GLY A 96 -15.34 -17.02 2.84
CA GLY A 96 -15.92 -16.04 3.77
C GLY A 96 -14.86 -15.29 4.56
N GLY A 97 -13.86 -16.00 5.09
CA GLY A 97 -12.72 -15.39 5.79
C GLY A 97 -11.88 -14.51 4.87
N ALA A 98 -11.67 -14.93 3.62
CA ALA A 98 -10.91 -14.17 2.64
C ALA A 98 -11.60 -12.84 2.28
N VAL A 99 -12.93 -12.83 2.14
CA VAL A 99 -13.70 -11.58 1.95
C VAL A 99 -13.54 -10.68 3.17
N ALA A 100 -13.71 -11.22 4.38
CA ALA A 100 -13.58 -10.45 5.61
C ALA A 100 -12.18 -9.82 5.75
N VAL A 101 -11.11 -10.60 5.52
CA VAL A 101 -9.72 -10.13 5.56
C VAL A 101 -9.46 -9.06 4.49
N SER A 102 -9.98 -9.25 3.28
CA SER A 102 -9.83 -8.28 2.18
C SER A 102 -10.45 -6.92 2.54
N VAL A 103 -11.69 -6.92 3.05
CA VAL A 103 -12.38 -5.69 3.46
C VAL A 103 -11.69 -5.05 4.66
N ALA A 104 -11.33 -5.84 5.68
CA ALA A 104 -10.63 -5.36 6.85
C ALA A 104 -9.27 -4.74 6.49
N SER A 105 -8.56 -5.30 5.50
CA SER A 105 -7.29 -4.75 5.02
C SER A 105 -7.46 -3.35 4.42
N ARG A 106 -8.55 -3.11 3.69
CA ARG A 106 -8.86 -1.76 3.17
C ARG A 106 -9.16 -0.78 4.28
N VAL A 107 -10.00 -1.17 5.24
CA VAL A 107 -10.32 -0.33 6.40
C VAL A 107 -9.05 0.03 7.14
N LEU A 108 -8.18 -0.97 7.41
CA LEU A 108 -6.91 -0.75 8.08
C LEU A 108 -6.06 0.26 7.31
N LEU A 109 -5.82 0.05 6.01
CA LEU A 109 -5.01 0.97 5.21
C LEU A 109 -5.56 2.39 5.20
N THR A 110 -6.86 2.55 4.97
CA THR A 110 -7.50 3.87 4.96
C THR A 110 -7.38 4.57 6.30
N LEU A 111 -7.51 3.84 7.41
CA LEU A 111 -7.28 4.39 8.74
C LEU A 111 -5.82 4.80 8.95
N THR A 112 -4.85 3.99 8.48
CA THR A 112 -3.42 4.34 8.59
C THR A 112 -3.09 5.58 7.76
N GLU A 113 -3.61 5.68 6.54
CA GLU A 113 -3.43 6.85 5.67
C GLU A 113 -4.06 8.10 6.28
N ALA A 114 -5.29 7.99 6.80
CA ALA A 114 -5.98 9.09 7.48
C ALA A 114 -5.23 9.54 8.75
N ALA A 115 -4.72 8.59 9.54
CA ALA A 115 -3.92 8.86 10.72
C ALA A 115 -2.59 9.55 10.35
N ALA A 116 -1.88 9.03 9.34
CA ALA A 116 -0.64 9.64 8.86
C ALA A 116 -0.86 11.07 8.35
N ALA A 117 -1.95 11.30 7.59
CA ALA A 117 -2.34 12.63 7.16
C ALA A 117 -2.60 13.54 8.36
N LEU A 118 -3.41 13.09 9.33
CA LEU A 118 -3.75 13.88 10.51
C LEU A 118 -2.53 14.23 11.38
N LEU A 119 -1.59 13.30 11.54
CA LEU A 119 -0.36 13.50 12.30
C LEU A 119 0.64 14.42 11.61
N THR A 120 0.64 14.45 10.27
CA THR A 120 1.59 15.27 9.49
C THR A 120 1.05 16.65 9.13
N LEU A 121 -0.28 16.85 9.13
CA LEU A 121 -0.91 18.15 8.88
C LEU A 121 -0.36 19.29 9.76
N PRO A 122 -0.13 19.13 11.08
CA PRO A 122 0.41 20.20 11.93
C PRO A 122 1.87 20.55 11.64
N LEU A 123 2.64 19.62 11.05
CA LEU A 123 4.06 19.82 10.73
C LEU A 123 4.27 20.68 9.47
N ARG A 124 3.19 21.01 8.75
CA ARG A 124 3.25 21.93 7.61
C ARG A 124 3.45 23.36 8.10
N THR A 125 4.71 23.76 8.27
CA THR A 125 5.08 25.18 8.35
C THR A 125 4.77 25.84 7.00
N ARG A 126 3.91 26.88 7.01
CA ARG A 126 3.68 27.70 5.81
C ARG A 126 4.98 28.42 5.48
N PRO A 127 5.53 28.31 4.26
CA PRO A 127 6.56 29.23 3.81
C PRO A 127 5.97 30.65 3.91
N GLN A 128 6.54 31.48 4.78
CA GLN A 128 6.22 32.90 4.82
C GLN A 128 6.70 33.49 3.48
N GLU A 129 5.79 33.71 2.53
CA GLU A 129 6.07 34.62 1.43
C GLU A 129 6.26 36.02 2.05
N SER A 130 7.52 36.40 2.25
CA SER A 130 7.90 37.77 2.58
C SER A 130 7.54 38.65 1.38
N VAL A 131 6.31 39.17 1.38
CA VAL A 131 5.89 40.24 0.49
C VAL A 131 6.63 41.49 0.94
N GLN A 132 7.58 41.94 0.11
CA GLN A 132 8.17 43.28 0.18
C GLN A 132 7.14 44.34 -0.21
#